data_AF-A0A955TGP2-F1
#
_entry.id   AF-A0A955TGP2-F1
#
_cell.length_a   1.000
_cell.length_b   1.000
_cell.length_c   1.000
_cell.angle_alpha   90.00
_cell.angle_beta   90.00
_cell.angle_gamma   90.00
#
_symmetry.space_group_name_H-M   'P 1'
#
loop_
_entity.id
_entity.type
_entity.pdbx_description
1 polymer ?
#
loop_
_entity_poly.entity_id
_entity_poly.type
_entity_poly.pdbx_seq_one_letter_code
_entity_poly.pdbx_strand_id
1 'polypeptide(L)'
;DTYEPGSTVAQLRPLFATLRTELIRLLDHIRQSPVQPNTQLLTQSYEHTPQMDFGRLVLKHMGYDFQRGRLDLSEHPFTTAFHPTDVRVTTRVFETDLPSCLFSCIHEGGHGLYEQGLPAKQYGTPLGEAISLGIHESQSRLWENCVGRSRAFWQYFYPKLQEVFPTQLGQVSAEDFYLAINRVAPSFIRVEADELTYNLHIMVRFEIELDIIEGRLYVDDLPEIWNAKIQEYLGIVPSSDAEGVLQDVHWSFGAFGYFPTYTLGNLYAAMLFRQAQKDLPDLDQAISQGNLLPLKGWLNDKVHRWGRQYTAADLITRVTGQALTPEPFIQDLRQKFGTLYQFPTTVPPSSPQ
;
A
#
# COMPACT_ATOMS: atom_id res chain seq x y z
N ASP A 1 15.15 -0.20 14.13
CA ASP A 1 14.97 0.53 15.40
C ASP A 1 14.49 1.97 15.21
N THR A 2 15.27 2.89 14.64
CA THR A 2 14.85 4.31 14.51
C THR A 2 13.47 4.52 13.87
N TYR A 3 13.20 3.85 12.75
CA TYR A 3 11.94 3.99 12.00
C TYR A 3 10.86 2.96 12.37
N GLU A 4 11.31 1.80 12.85
CA GLU A 4 10.48 0.71 13.34
C GLU A 4 11.13 0.19 14.65
N PRO A 5 10.67 0.71 15.81
CA PRO A 5 11.25 0.36 17.11
C PRO A 5 11.15 -1.13 17.42
N GLY A 6 12.27 -1.72 17.82
CA GLY A 6 12.39 -3.15 18.13
C GLY A 6 12.62 -4.07 16.93
N SER A 7 12.53 -3.56 15.69
CA SER A 7 12.78 -4.36 14.49
C SER A 7 14.28 -4.55 14.24
N THR A 8 14.66 -5.78 13.89
CA THR A 8 16.05 -6.22 13.67
C THR A 8 16.25 -6.91 12.33
N VAL A 9 17.46 -6.82 11.78
CA VAL A 9 17.85 -7.52 10.55
C VAL A 9 17.66 -9.04 10.67
N ALA A 10 17.92 -9.61 11.85
CA ALA A 10 17.73 -11.04 12.12
C ALA A 10 16.27 -11.50 11.96
N GLN A 11 15.30 -10.62 12.23
CA GLN A 11 13.87 -10.88 11.99
C GLN A 11 13.49 -10.62 10.53
N LEU A 12 14.00 -9.53 9.94
CA LEU A 12 13.60 -9.10 8.60
C LEU A 12 14.16 -9.98 7.48
N ARG A 13 15.40 -10.50 7.61
CA ARG A 13 16.03 -11.35 6.58
C ARG A 13 15.19 -12.58 6.22
N PRO A 14 14.81 -13.48 7.17
CA PRO A 14 13.99 -14.64 6.83
C PRO A 14 12.61 -14.24 6.31
N LEU A 15 12.00 -13.19 6.89
CA LEU A 15 10.70 -12.66 6.45
C LEU A 15 10.73 -12.24 4.97
N PHE A 16 11.73 -11.45 4.59
CA PHE A 16 11.87 -10.93 3.22
C PHE A 16 12.26 -12.03 2.24
N ALA A 17 13.06 -13.02 2.66
CA ALA A 17 13.38 -14.18 1.83
C ALA A 17 12.13 -14.98 1.46
N THR A 18 11.28 -15.31 2.46
CA THR A 18 10.01 -16.00 2.21
C THR A 18 9.09 -15.18 1.29
N LEU A 19 8.96 -13.88 1.56
CA LEU A 19 8.11 -13.00 0.77
C LEU A 19 8.62 -12.89 -0.68
N ARG A 20 9.93 -12.74 -0.89
CA ARG A 20 10.54 -12.66 -2.22
C ARG A 20 10.21 -13.89 -3.06
N THR A 21 10.45 -15.08 -2.52
CA THR A 21 10.24 -16.34 -3.23
C THR A 21 8.78 -16.47 -3.68
N GLU A 22 7.83 -16.15 -2.80
CA GLU A 22 6.41 -16.25 -3.13
C GLU A 22 5.96 -15.16 -4.11
N LEU A 23 6.45 -13.91 -3.98
CA LEU A 23 6.10 -12.83 -4.91
C LEU A 23 6.63 -13.08 -6.32
N ILE A 24 7.88 -13.54 -6.47
CA ILE A 24 8.44 -13.90 -7.78
C ILE A 24 7.63 -15.03 -8.41
N ARG A 25 7.26 -16.05 -7.63
CA ARG A 25 6.41 -17.15 -8.11
C ARG A 25 5.04 -16.67 -8.60
N LEU A 26 4.39 -15.77 -7.85
CA LEU A 26 3.11 -15.18 -8.27
C LEU A 26 3.27 -14.31 -9.53
N LEU A 27 4.36 -13.54 -9.63
CA LEU A 27 4.67 -12.75 -10.81
C LEU A 27 4.86 -13.63 -12.05
N ASP A 28 5.54 -14.78 -11.92
CA ASP A 28 5.72 -15.72 -13.02
C ASP A 28 4.40 -16.34 -13.50
N HIS A 29 3.49 -16.65 -12.58
CA HIS A 29 2.14 -17.07 -12.95
C HIS A 29 1.38 -15.98 -13.73
N ILE A 30 1.48 -14.73 -13.29
CA ILE A 30 0.84 -13.58 -13.97
C ILE A 30 1.44 -13.38 -15.36
N ARG A 31 2.76 -13.47 -15.52
CA ARG A 31 3.44 -13.37 -16.83
C ARG A 31 3.00 -14.44 -17.83
N GLN A 32 2.65 -15.62 -17.34
CA GLN A 32 2.18 -16.74 -18.15
C GLN A 32 0.65 -16.71 -18.39
N SER A 33 -0.06 -15.79 -17.74
CA SER A 33 -1.51 -15.67 -17.88
C SER A 33 -1.89 -15.16 -19.28
N PRO A 34 -2.94 -15.72 -19.90
CA PRO A 34 -3.50 -15.15 -21.13
C PRO A 34 -4.30 -13.86 -20.86
N VAL A 35 -4.61 -13.54 -19.59
CA VAL A 35 -5.40 -12.36 -19.23
C VAL A 35 -4.54 -11.10 -19.34
N GLN A 36 -4.97 -10.17 -20.18
CA GLN A 36 -4.32 -8.87 -20.37
C GLN A 36 -5.30 -7.75 -19.99
N PRO A 37 -5.12 -7.09 -18.83
CA PRO A 37 -5.94 -5.96 -18.44
C PRO A 37 -5.85 -4.82 -19.47
N ASN A 38 -7.00 -4.26 -19.88
CA ASN A 38 -7.02 -3.09 -20.74
C ASN A 38 -6.75 -1.82 -19.92
N THR A 39 -5.48 -1.43 -19.75
CA THR A 39 -5.12 -0.24 -18.97
C THR A 39 -5.34 1.07 -19.72
N GLN A 40 -5.60 1.05 -21.04
CA GLN A 40 -5.88 2.26 -21.82
C GLN A 40 -7.12 3.00 -21.30
N LEU A 41 -8.05 2.27 -20.68
CA LEU A 41 -9.21 2.88 -20.06
C LEU A 41 -8.81 3.84 -18.92
N LEU A 42 -7.69 3.62 -18.24
CA LEU A 42 -7.22 4.44 -17.11
C LEU A 42 -6.41 5.67 -17.54
N THR A 43 -5.97 5.70 -18.79
CA THR A 43 -5.08 6.75 -19.33
C THR A 43 -5.74 7.64 -20.39
N GLN A 44 -7.07 7.63 -20.44
CA GLN A 44 -7.84 8.61 -21.22
C GLN A 44 -7.74 10.00 -20.58
N SER A 45 -8.32 11.02 -21.20
CA SER A 45 -8.38 12.36 -20.59
C SER A 45 -9.43 12.40 -19.49
N TYR A 46 -9.02 12.60 -18.25
CA TYR A 46 -9.85 12.73 -17.05
C TYR A 46 -9.65 14.12 -16.46
N GLU A 47 -10.67 14.97 -16.56
CA GLU A 47 -10.57 16.38 -16.13
C GLU A 47 -10.17 16.52 -14.65
N HIS A 48 -9.31 17.50 -14.37
CA HIS A 48 -8.72 17.69 -13.05
C HIS A 48 -9.74 17.84 -11.91
N THR A 49 -10.72 18.74 -12.05
CA THR A 49 -11.67 19.07 -10.97
C THR A 49 -12.57 17.88 -10.59
N PRO A 50 -13.17 17.16 -11.56
CA PRO A 50 -13.91 15.93 -11.26
C PRO A 50 -13.10 14.87 -10.51
N GLN A 51 -11.80 14.69 -10.82
CA GLN A 51 -10.95 13.76 -10.05
C GLN A 51 -10.82 14.19 -8.59
N MET A 52 -10.55 15.48 -8.34
CA MET A 52 -10.43 16.03 -6.98
C MET A 52 -11.74 15.89 -6.19
N ASP A 53 -12.88 16.16 -6.82
CA ASP A 53 -14.20 16.06 -6.19
C ASP A 53 -14.54 14.61 -5.84
N PHE A 54 -14.21 13.66 -6.73
CA PHE A 54 -14.36 12.23 -6.46
C PHE A 54 -13.44 11.77 -5.31
N GLY A 55 -12.19 12.24 -5.27
CA GLY A 55 -11.28 12.00 -4.14
C GLY A 55 -11.84 12.50 -2.81
N ARG A 56 -12.41 13.72 -2.77
CA ARG A 56 -13.08 14.27 -1.57
C ARG A 56 -14.30 13.45 -1.16
N LEU A 57 -15.10 12.97 -2.13
CA LEU A 57 -16.24 12.10 -1.88
C LEU A 57 -15.79 10.81 -1.17
N VAL A 58 -14.76 10.15 -1.70
CA VAL A 58 -14.24 8.91 -1.13
C VAL A 58 -13.67 9.13 0.28
N LEU A 59 -12.87 10.18 0.48
CA LEU A 59 -12.35 10.55 1.81
C LEU A 59 -13.48 10.75 2.84
N LYS A 60 -14.56 11.42 2.44
CA LYS A 60 -15.73 11.62 3.31
C LYS A 60 -16.39 10.27 3.68
N HIS A 61 -16.50 9.34 2.73
CA HIS A 61 -17.02 8.00 2.99
C HIS A 61 -16.11 7.17 3.91
N MET A 62 -14.78 7.28 3.75
CA MET A 62 -13.80 6.69 4.68
C MET A 62 -13.91 7.29 6.09
N GLY A 63 -14.57 8.44 6.23
CA GLY A 63 -14.80 9.14 7.47
C GLY A 63 -13.71 10.15 7.81
N TYR A 64 -12.90 10.58 6.84
CA TYR A 64 -11.95 11.67 7.05
C TYR A 64 -12.70 12.96 7.40
N ASP A 65 -12.30 13.59 8.51
CA ASP A 65 -12.98 14.77 9.02
C ASP A 65 -12.38 16.05 8.42
N PHE A 66 -13.09 16.64 7.46
CA PHE A 66 -12.72 17.90 6.81
C PHE A 66 -12.89 19.15 7.71
N GLN A 67 -13.47 19.03 8.91
CA GLN A 67 -13.39 20.10 9.92
C GLN A 67 -12.07 20.05 10.68
N ARG A 68 -11.36 18.92 10.61
CA ARG A 68 -10.07 18.65 11.27
C ARG A 68 -8.95 18.43 10.26
N GLY A 69 -9.14 18.88 9.02
CA GLY A 69 -8.23 18.61 7.93
C GLY A 69 -8.70 19.14 6.58
N ARG A 70 -7.86 18.95 5.56
CA ARG A 70 -8.16 19.34 4.17
C ARG A 70 -7.41 18.45 3.18
N LEU A 71 -7.82 18.52 1.92
CA LEU A 71 -7.18 17.89 0.76
C LEU A 71 -6.70 18.98 -0.20
N ASP A 72 -5.42 18.92 -0.56
CA ASP A 72 -4.71 19.85 -1.46
C ASP A 72 -3.84 19.14 -2.51
N LEU A 73 -3.19 19.92 -3.38
CA LEU A 73 -2.24 19.43 -4.36
C LEU A 73 -0.79 19.54 -3.86
N SER A 74 0.03 18.55 -4.18
CA SER A 74 1.49 18.61 -4.08
C SER A 74 2.16 17.81 -5.20
N GLU A 75 3.47 17.99 -5.38
CA GLU A 75 4.24 17.23 -6.38
C GLU A 75 4.38 15.75 -6.02
N HIS A 76 4.54 15.47 -4.72
CA HIS A 76 4.50 14.14 -4.15
C HIS A 76 3.42 14.14 -3.07
N PRO A 77 2.37 13.31 -3.18
CA PRO A 77 1.34 13.18 -2.14
C PRO A 77 1.96 12.87 -0.78
N PHE A 78 1.43 13.48 0.28
CA PHE A 78 1.82 13.20 1.65
C PHE A 78 0.71 13.57 2.64
N THR A 79 0.85 13.04 3.85
CA THR A 79 0.05 13.40 5.01
C THR A 79 0.92 14.10 6.02
N THR A 80 0.41 15.18 6.60
CA THR A 80 1.06 15.86 7.71
C THR A 80 0.05 16.17 8.81
N ALA A 81 0.45 15.93 10.05
CA ALA A 81 -0.37 16.21 11.22
C ALA A 81 0.32 17.25 12.10
N PHE A 82 -0.35 18.38 12.34
CA PHE A 82 0.08 19.38 13.30
C PHE A 82 -0.52 19.12 14.69
N HIS A 83 -1.73 18.57 14.70
CA HIS A 83 -2.52 18.15 15.85
C HIS A 83 -3.54 17.10 15.35
N PRO A 84 -4.08 16.20 16.18
CA PRO A 84 -5.16 15.31 15.75
C PRO A 84 -6.38 16.04 15.16
N THR A 85 -6.55 17.35 15.42
CA THR A 85 -7.60 18.20 14.84
C THR A 85 -7.15 19.09 13.69
N ASP A 86 -5.90 18.98 13.23
CA ASP A 86 -5.37 19.60 12.01
C ASP A 86 -4.41 18.62 11.33
N VAL A 87 -5.01 17.69 10.59
CA VAL A 87 -4.33 16.67 9.79
C VAL A 87 -4.63 16.97 8.34
N ARG A 88 -3.61 17.14 7.50
CA ARG A 88 -3.77 17.55 6.11
C ARG A 88 -3.21 16.47 5.20
N VAL A 89 -3.93 16.20 4.13
CA VAL A 89 -3.54 15.24 3.10
C VAL A 89 -3.39 16.00 1.79
N THR A 90 -2.44 15.58 0.97
CA THR A 90 -2.29 16.09 -0.39
C THR A 90 -2.44 14.96 -1.40
N THR A 91 -2.73 15.32 -2.64
CA THR A 91 -2.75 14.40 -3.77
C THR A 91 -2.08 15.06 -4.98
N ARG A 92 -1.98 14.31 -6.07
CA ARG A 92 -1.53 14.79 -7.36
C ARG A 92 -2.50 14.32 -8.43
N VAL A 93 -2.81 15.22 -9.36
CA VAL A 93 -3.70 14.94 -10.47
C VAL A 93 -2.91 14.86 -11.76
N PHE A 94 -3.11 13.76 -12.48
CA PHE A 94 -2.72 13.64 -13.88
C PHE A 94 -3.99 13.44 -14.70
N GLU A 95 -4.20 14.29 -15.71
CA GLU A 95 -5.36 14.15 -16.59
C GLU A 95 -5.27 12.91 -17.47
N THR A 96 -4.10 12.26 -17.54
CA THR A 96 -3.84 11.05 -18.33
C THR A 96 -3.58 9.81 -17.46
N ASP A 97 -3.84 9.88 -16.15
CA ASP A 97 -3.72 8.74 -15.23
C ASP A 97 -4.73 8.89 -14.08
N LEU A 98 -5.92 8.33 -14.28
CA LEU A 98 -7.03 8.39 -13.32
C LEU A 98 -6.69 7.76 -11.95
N PRO A 99 -6.06 6.56 -11.88
CA PRO A 99 -5.62 5.96 -10.62
C PRO A 99 -4.81 6.89 -9.72
N SER A 100 -3.91 7.73 -10.27
CA SER A 100 -2.97 8.54 -9.49
C SER A 100 -3.69 9.37 -8.42
N CYS A 101 -4.65 10.21 -8.81
CA CYS A 101 -5.31 11.10 -7.86
C CYS A 101 -6.11 10.32 -6.82
N LEU A 102 -6.91 9.34 -7.27
CA LEU A 102 -7.82 8.61 -6.41
C LEU A 102 -7.08 7.76 -5.38
N PHE A 103 -6.15 6.91 -5.81
CA PHE A 103 -5.45 6.03 -4.87
C PHE A 103 -4.50 6.81 -3.97
N SER A 104 -3.92 7.92 -4.44
CA SER A 104 -3.19 8.84 -3.56
C SER A 104 -4.10 9.45 -2.50
N CYS A 105 -5.32 9.89 -2.86
CA CYS A 105 -6.29 10.38 -1.87
C CYS A 105 -6.63 9.30 -0.84
N ILE A 106 -6.84 8.05 -1.25
CA ILE A 106 -7.16 6.96 -0.33
C ILE A 106 -5.96 6.61 0.55
N HIS A 107 -4.75 6.55 -0.02
CA HIS A 107 -3.51 6.26 0.68
C HIS A 107 -3.23 7.30 1.77
N GLU A 108 -3.17 8.58 1.39
CA GLU A 108 -2.96 9.67 2.33
C GLU A 108 -4.16 9.82 3.28
N GLY A 109 -5.37 9.54 2.81
CA GLY A 109 -6.55 9.45 3.66
C GLY A 109 -6.42 8.42 4.78
N GLY A 110 -5.81 7.26 4.50
CA GLY A 110 -5.56 6.23 5.50
C GLY A 110 -4.56 6.65 6.57
N HIS A 111 -3.47 7.31 6.17
CA HIS A 111 -2.56 8.00 7.10
C HIS A 111 -3.30 9.05 7.92
N GLY A 112 -4.09 9.91 7.26
CA GLY A 112 -4.83 10.97 7.92
C GLY A 112 -5.85 10.45 8.94
N LEU A 113 -6.48 9.31 8.66
CA LEU A 113 -7.41 8.66 9.59
C LEU A 113 -6.72 8.11 10.84
N TYR A 114 -5.49 7.62 10.72
CA TYR A 114 -4.72 7.22 11.89
C TYR A 114 -4.44 8.42 12.79
N GLU A 115 -3.88 9.49 12.22
CA GLU A 115 -3.56 10.73 12.94
C GLU A 115 -4.81 11.38 13.57
N GLN A 116 -5.93 11.42 12.86
CA GLN A 116 -7.21 11.91 13.41
C GLN A 116 -7.78 10.98 14.51
N GLY A 117 -7.39 9.70 14.50
CA GLY A 117 -7.80 8.69 15.47
C GLY A 117 -6.95 8.67 16.76
N LEU A 118 -5.81 9.36 16.78
CA LEU A 118 -4.95 9.46 17.96
C LEU A 118 -5.66 10.21 19.11
N PRO A 119 -5.38 9.85 20.37
CA PRO A 119 -6.05 10.44 21.53
C PRO A 119 -5.62 11.90 21.73
N ALA A 120 -6.47 12.85 21.30
CA ALA A 120 -6.18 14.29 21.39
C ALA A 120 -5.79 14.78 22.80
N LYS A 121 -6.28 14.14 23.87
CA LYS A 121 -5.90 14.45 25.26
C LYS A 121 -4.43 14.13 25.58
N GLN A 122 -3.77 13.34 24.76
CA GLN A 122 -2.37 12.93 24.90
C GLN A 122 -1.45 13.67 23.90
N TYR A 123 -1.97 14.63 23.13
CA TYR A 123 -1.16 15.41 22.20
C TYR A 123 0.03 16.07 22.90
N GLY A 124 1.19 16.04 22.25
CA GLY A 124 2.46 16.53 22.82
C GLY A 124 3.13 15.55 23.80
N THR A 125 2.57 14.34 23.97
CA THR A 125 3.19 13.23 24.70
C THR A 125 3.41 12.05 23.75
N PRO A 126 4.30 11.09 24.10
CA PRO A 126 4.46 9.88 23.29
C PRO A 126 3.15 9.10 23.07
N LEU A 127 2.19 9.15 24.01
CA LEU A 127 0.91 8.44 23.85
C LEU A 127 -0.03 9.08 22.82
N GLY A 128 0.24 10.31 22.40
CA GLY A 128 -0.48 11.02 21.34
C GLY A 128 0.19 10.98 19.97
N GLU A 129 1.25 10.18 19.82
CA GLU A 129 2.01 10.02 18.57
C GLU A 129 1.73 8.66 17.93
N ALA A 130 1.94 8.57 16.61
CA ALA A 130 1.96 7.28 15.92
C ALA A 130 3.13 6.40 16.39
N ILE A 131 2.87 5.09 16.48
CA ILE A 131 3.79 4.07 17.01
C ILE A 131 5.08 3.85 16.20
N SER A 132 4.98 3.77 14.87
CA SER A 132 6.10 3.50 13.96
C SER A 132 5.69 3.77 12.51
N LEU A 133 6.66 3.88 11.61
CA LEU A 133 6.37 4.04 10.18
C LEU A 133 5.67 2.82 9.59
N GLY A 134 6.01 1.59 10.01
CA GLY A 134 5.38 0.37 9.51
C GLY A 134 3.89 0.33 9.86
N ILE A 135 3.51 0.65 11.10
CA ILE A 135 2.09 0.71 11.45
C ILE A 135 1.41 1.90 10.77
N HIS A 136 2.09 3.04 10.59
CA HIS A 136 1.52 4.17 9.88
C HIS A 136 1.20 3.85 8.42
N GLU A 137 2.14 3.22 7.71
CA GLU A 137 1.97 2.69 6.34
C GLU A 137 0.91 1.58 6.28
N SER A 138 0.76 0.78 7.34
CA SER A 138 -0.30 -0.22 7.36
C SER A 138 -1.69 0.39 7.26
N GLN A 139 -1.89 1.60 7.79
CA GLN A 139 -3.16 2.29 7.69
C GLN A 139 -3.41 2.81 6.26
N SER A 140 -2.40 3.44 5.63
CA SER A 140 -2.53 3.87 4.24
C SER A 140 -2.79 2.69 3.29
N ARG A 141 -2.02 1.61 3.40
CA ARG A 141 -2.15 0.42 2.54
C ARG A 141 -3.40 -0.40 2.79
N LEU A 142 -3.89 -0.45 4.03
CA LEU A 142 -5.18 -1.10 4.33
C LEU A 142 -6.32 -0.37 3.61
N TRP A 143 -6.36 0.96 3.69
CA TRP A 143 -7.38 1.74 3.00
C TRP A 143 -7.20 1.72 1.48
N GLU A 144 -5.98 1.88 0.97
CA GLU A 144 -5.69 1.91 -0.47
C GLU A 144 -5.98 0.55 -1.13
N ASN A 145 -5.38 -0.51 -0.61
CA ASN A 145 -5.29 -1.79 -1.31
C ASN A 145 -6.35 -2.79 -0.82
N CYS A 146 -6.47 -2.99 0.50
CA CYS A 146 -7.43 -3.94 1.05
C CYS A 146 -8.88 -3.45 0.85
N VAL A 147 -9.11 -2.13 0.93
CA VAL A 147 -10.43 -1.52 0.71
C VAL A 147 -10.53 -0.94 -0.72
N GLY A 148 -9.75 0.08 -1.05
CA GLY A 148 -9.89 0.87 -2.28
C GLY A 148 -9.66 0.08 -3.58
N ARG A 149 -8.89 -1.01 -3.55
CA ARG A 149 -8.69 -1.93 -4.67
C ARG A 149 -9.45 -3.25 -4.53
N SER A 150 -10.46 -3.29 -3.66
CA SER A 150 -11.35 -4.45 -3.50
C SER A 150 -12.55 -4.41 -4.45
N ARG A 151 -13.06 -5.58 -4.84
CA ARG A 151 -14.29 -5.67 -5.63
C ARG A 151 -15.49 -5.07 -4.87
N ALA A 152 -15.57 -5.28 -3.56
CA ALA A 152 -16.64 -4.72 -2.72
C ALA A 152 -16.69 -3.19 -2.82
N PHE A 153 -15.55 -2.51 -2.71
CA PHE A 153 -15.51 -1.05 -2.82
C PHE A 153 -16.06 -0.57 -4.17
N TRP A 154 -15.64 -1.20 -5.27
CA TRP A 154 -16.06 -0.81 -6.60
C TRP A 154 -17.53 -1.16 -6.94
N GLN A 155 -18.17 -2.10 -6.22
CA GLN A 155 -19.61 -2.32 -6.35
C GLN A 155 -20.43 -1.06 -6.01
N TYR A 156 -19.96 -0.25 -5.06
CA TYR A 156 -20.61 1.01 -4.69
C TYR A 156 -20.09 2.22 -5.47
N PHE A 157 -18.76 2.33 -5.61
CA PHE A 157 -18.12 3.54 -6.15
C PHE A 157 -18.04 3.56 -7.67
N TYR A 158 -18.04 2.41 -8.36
CA TYR A 158 -17.89 2.39 -9.82
C TYR A 158 -19.05 3.08 -10.57
N PRO A 159 -20.34 2.83 -10.24
CA PRO A 159 -21.43 3.53 -10.89
C PRO A 159 -21.34 5.06 -10.74
N LYS A 160 -20.87 5.53 -9.57
CA LYS A 160 -20.65 6.96 -9.32
C LYS A 160 -19.50 7.51 -10.16
N LEU A 161 -18.42 6.75 -10.29
CA LEU A 161 -17.30 7.13 -11.14
C LEU A 161 -17.71 7.20 -12.62
N GLN A 162 -18.59 6.29 -13.08
CA GLN A 162 -19.17 6.35 -14.42
C GLN A 162 -20.05 7.59 -14.64
N GLU A 163 -20.81 8.02 -13.63
CA GLU A 163 -21.57 9.28 -13.68
C GLU A 163 -20.65 10.51 -13.82
N VAL A 164 -19.47 10.47 -13.19
CA VAL A 164 -18.46 11.53 -13.27
C VAL A 164 -17.75 11.53 -14.63
N PHE A 165 -17.45 10.36 -15.19
CA PHE A 165 -16.72 10.19 -16.45
C PHE A 165 -17.48 9.33 -17.47
N PRO A 166 -18.68 9.75 -17.93
CA PRO A 166 -19.55 8.92 -18.76
C PRO A 166 -18.97 8.65 -20.14
N THR A 167 -18.21 9.59 -20.70
CA THR A 167 -17.56 9.44 -22.00
C THR A 167 -16.48 8.35 -21.98
N GLN A 168 -15.71 8.29 -20.90
CA GLN A 168 -14.55 7.42 -20.74
C GLN A 168 -14.95 6.03 -20.24
N LEU A 169 -15.92 5.96 -19.32
CA LEU A 169 -16.26 4.74 -18.56
C LEU A 169 -17.69 4.25 -18.77
N GLY A 170 -18.57 5.00 -19.44
CA GLY A 170 -20.00 4.64 -19.56
C GLY A 170 -20.28 3.33 -20.29
N GLN A 171 -19.33 2.84 -21.11
CA GLN A 171 -19.41 1.53 -21.79
C GLN A 171 -18.43 0.49 -21.20
N VAL A 172 -17.70 0.83 -20.14
CA VAL A 172 -16.73 -0.05 -19.50
C VAL A 172 -17.44 -0.82 -18.37
N SER A 173 -17.28 -2.14 -18.34
CA SER A 173 -17.87 -2.95 -17.27
C SER A 173 -17.12 -2.78 -15.94
N ALA A 174 -17.81 -3.02 -14.82
CA ALA A 174 -17.18 -2.96 -13.51
C ALA A 174 -16.02 -3.96 -13.35
N GLU A 175 -16.13 -5.14 -13.97
CA GLU A 175 -15.06 -6.15 -13.92
C GLU A 175 -13.85 -5.77 -14.78
N ASP A 176 -14.06 -5.14 -15.96
CA ASP A 176 -12.93 -4.66 -16.79
C ASP A 176 -12.18 -3.53 -16.07
N PHE A 177 -12.91 -2.60 -15.46
CA PHE A 177 -12.31 -1.56 -14.65
C PHE A 177 -11.57 -2.14 -13.44
N TYR A 178 -12.18 -3.07 -12.71
CA TYR A 178 -11.59 -3.74 -11.56
C TYR A 178 -10.30 -4.49 -11.93
N LEU A 179 -10.29 -5.17 -13.07
CA LEU A 179 -9.10 -5.84 -13.60
C LEU A 179 -8.01 -4.81 -13.97
N ALA A 180 -8.36 -3.69 -14.59
CA ALA A 180 -7.42 -2.66 -15.01
C ALA A 180 -6.71 -1.97 -13.83
N ILE A 181 -7.43 -1.59 -12.78
CA ILE A 181 -6.83 -0.95 -11.59
C ILE A 181 -5.96 -1.91 -10.75
N ASN A 182 -6.10 -3.21 -10.97
CA ASN A 182 -5.32 -4.27 -10.32
C ASN A 182 -4.32 -4.92 -11.28
N ARG A 183 -3.92 -4.18 -12.33
CA ARG A 183 -2.92 -4.65 -13.28
C ARG A 183 -1.57 -4.78 -12.58
N VAL A 184 -0.95 -5.95 -12.72
CA VAL A 184 0.41 -6.26 -12.25
C VAL A 184 1.36 -6.27 -13.44
N ALA A 185 2.47 -5.56 -13.33
CA ALA A 185 3.56 -5.62 -14.29
C ALA A 185 4.86 -5.08 -13.68
N PRO A 186 6.02 -5.68 -14.04
CA PRO A 186 7.32 -5.09 -13.71
C PRO A 186 7.43 -3.65 -14.21
N SER A 187 7.85 -2.74 -13.34
CA SER A 187 8.12 -1.34 -13.65
C SER A 187 9.39 -0.87 -12.93
N PHE A 188 9.95 0.28 -13.32
CA PHE A 188 11.19 0.80 -12.72
C PHE A 188 10.94 1.61 -11.45
N ILE A 189 9.85 2.39 -11.43
CA ILE A 189 9.58 3.40 -10.42
C ILE A 189 8.79 2.78 -9.26
N ARG A 190 9.41 2.69 -8.09
CA ARG A 190 8.82 2.07 -6.89
C ARG A 190 7.47 2.68 -6.51
N VAL A 191 7.33 4.00 -6.57
CA VAL A 191 6.09 4.68 -6.16
C VAL A 191 4.91 4.43 -7.11
N GLU A 192 5.19 3.92 -8.32
CA GLU A 192 4.20 3.55 -9.34
C GLU A 192 4.00 2.04 -9.47
N ALA A 193 4.75 1.24 -8.69
CA ALA A 193 4.67 -0.21 -8.73
C ALA A 193 3.34 -0.73 -8.17
N ASP A 194 2.87 -1.85 -8.74
CA ASP A 194 1.64 -2.51 -8.31
C ASP A 194 1.78 -3.23 -6.95
N GLU A 195 0.64 -3.66 -6.38
CA GLU A 195 0.58 -4.30 -5.06
C GLU A 195 1.51 -5.53 -4.90
N LEU A 196 1.80 -6.25 -5.99
CA LEU A 196 2.61 -7.45 -5.97
C LEU A 196 4.10 -7.09 -6.13
N THR A 197 4.43 -6.28 -7.12
CA THR A 197 5.83 -5.97 -7.46
C THR A 197 6.46 -4.95 -6.51
N TYR A 198 5.67 -4.08 -5.86
CA TYR A 198 6.15 -3.02 -4.96
C TYR A 198 7.14 -3.52 -3.89
N ASN A 199 6.85 -4.65 -3.25
CA ASN A 199 7.69 -5.18 -2.17
C ASN A 199 9.04 -5.71 -2.69
N LEU A 200 9.14 -6.10 -3.97
CA LEU A 200 10.40 -6.48 -4.59
C LEU A 200 11.34 -5.26 -4.69
N HIS A 201 10.81 -4.08 -5.01
CA HIS A 201 11.60 -2.83 -4.99
C HIS A 201 12.18 -2.53 -3.60
N ILE A 202 11.39 -2.76 -2.55
CA ILE A 202 11.82 -2.56 -1.16
C ILE A 202 12.94 -3.53 -0.79
N MET A 203 12.82 -4.80 -1.18
CA MET A 203 13.84 -5.81 -0.90
C MET A 203 15.17 -5.50 -1.59
N VAL A 204 15.15 -5.02 -2.84
CA VAL A 204 16.37 -4.59 -3.54
C VAL A 204 17.10 -3.51 -2.74
N ARG A 205 16.37 -2.49 -2.26
CA ARG A 205 16.94 -1.41 -1.44
C ARG A 205 17.46 -1.94 -0.11
N PHE A 206 16.67 -2.77 0.59
CA PHE A 206 17.08 -3.37 1.86
C PHE A 206 18.37 -4.18 1.74
N GLU A 207 18.51 -4.99 0.70
CA GLU A 207 19.74 -5.77 0.47
C GLU A 207 20.94 -4.88 0.17
N ILE A 208 20.76 -3.85 -0.68
CA ILE A 208 21.82 -2.88 -0.97
C ILE A 208 22.25 -2.13 0.30
N GLU A 209 21.30 -1.68 1.13
CA GLU A 209 21.60 -1.00 2.39
C GLU A 209 22.41 -1.89 3.33
N LEU A 210 22.05 -3.17 3.44
CA LEU A 210 22.81 -4.13 4.24
C LEU A 210 24.22 -4.32 3.71
N ASP A 211 24.39 -4.50 2.40
CA ASP A 211 25.70 -4.71 1.79
C ASP A 211 26.59 -3.47 1.91
N ILE A 212 26.04 -2.25 1.86
CA ILE A 212 26.75 -1.00 2.16
C ILE A 212 27.24 -1.00 3.61
N ILE A 213 26.32 -1.23 4.56
CA ILE A 213 26.60 -1.11 6.00
C ILE A 213 27.57 -2.20 6.47
N GLU A 214 27.49 -3.39 5.87
CA GLU A 214 28.38 -4.52 6.16
C GLU A 214 29.72 -4.45 5.39
N GLY A 215 29.95 -3.40 4.58
CA GLY A 215 31.19 -3.19 3.84
C GLY A 215 31.43 -4.21 2.73
N ARG A 216 30.36 -4.79 2.16
CA ARG A 216 30.41 -5.81 1.11
C ARG A 216 30.36 -5.24 -0.30
N LEU A 217 29.88 -4.00 -0.46
CA LEU A 217 29.88 -3.29 -1.73
C LEU A 217 30.53 -1.91 -1.61
N TYR A 218 30.99 -1.40 -2.74
CA TYR A 218 31.53 -0.05 -2.87
C TYR A 218 30.50 0.85 -3.55
N VAL A 219 30.37 2.09 -3.07
CA VAL A 219 29.27 3.00 -3.47
C VAL A 219 29.33 3.34 -4.96
N ASP A 220 30.52 3.40 -5.55
CA ASP A 220 30.68 3.73 -6.97
C ASP A 220 30.14 2.60 -7.89
N ASP A 221 29.95 1.38 -7.38
CA ASP A 221 29.40 0.23 -8.13
C ASP A 221 27.86 0.13 -8.01
N LEU A 222 27.21 1.06 -7.31
CA LEU A 222 25.77 1.00 -7.08
C LEU A 222 24.91 1.00 -8.35
N PRO A 223 25.22 1.75 -9.42
CA PRO A 223 24.46 1.67 -10.67
C PRO A 223 24.40 0.24 -11.24
N GLU A 224 25.54 -0.46 -11.29
CA GLU A 224 25.63 -1.83 -11.79
C GLU A 224 24.92 -2.82 -10.86
N ILE A 225 25.13 -2.70 -9.54
CA ILE A 225 24.51 -3.57 -8.54
C ILE A 225 22.98 -3.41 -8.56
N TRP A 226 22.49 -2.17 -8.67
CA TRP A 226 21.08 -1.87 -8.79
C TRP A 226 20.48 -2.55 -10.01
N ASN A 227 21.08 -2.34 -11.17
CA ASN A 227 20.61 -2.91 -12.44
C ASN A 227 20.58 -4.44 -12.39
N ALA A 228 21.60 -5.07 -11.81
CA ALA A 228 21.66 -6.51 -11.63
C ALA A 228 20.52 -7.03 -10.73
N LYS A 229 20.26 -6.36 -9.60
CA LYS A 229 19.18 -6.75 -8.67
C LYS A 229 17.78 -6.52 -9.25
N ILE A 230 17.56 -5.42 -9.98
CA ILE A 230 16.28 -5.18 -10.67
C ILE A 230 16.06 -6.23 -11.76
N GLN A 231 17.10 -6.60 -12.52
CA GLN A 231 17.00 -7.69 -13.49
C GLN A 231 16.67 -9.03 -12.82
N GLU A 232 17.31 -9.34 -11.69
CA GLU A 232 17.05 -10.57 -10.92
C GLU A 232 15.60 -10.64 -10.41
N TYR A 233 15.10 -9.55 -9.84
CA TYR A 233 13.80 -9.54 -9.15
C TYR A 233 12.62 -9.30 -10.10
N LEU A 234 12.81 -8.39 -11.05
CA LEU A 234 11.75 -7.85 -11.91
C LEU A 234 11.96 -8.17 -13.39
N GLY A 235 13.11 -8.74 -13.79
CA GLY A 235 13.37 -9.15 -15.17
C GLY A 235 13.53 -8.01 -16.17
N ILE A 236 13.78 -6.80 -15.69
CA ILE A 236 13.93 -5.57 -16.49
C ILE A 236 15.19 -4.81 -16.08
N VAL A 237 15.68 -3.92 -16.93
CA VAL A 237 16.84 -3.04 -16.64
C VAL A 237 16.48 -1.59 -16.96
N PRO A 238 16.68 -0.65 -16.02
CA PRO A 238 16.48 0.78 -16.27
C PRO A 238 17.34 1.29 -17.44
N SER A 239 16.84 2.26 -18.19
CA SER A 239 17.57 2.85 -19.32
C SER A 239 18.61 3.89 -18.90
N SER A 240 18.49 4.40 -17.68
CA SER A 240 19.37 5.42 -17.08
C SER A 240 19.31 5.35 -15.55
N ASP A 241 20.31 5.94 -14.89
CA ASP A 241 20.35 6.00 -13.41
C ASP A 241 19.20 6.81 -12.82
N ALA A 242 18.60 7.73 -13.58
CA ALA A 242 17.43 8.51 -13.16
C ALA A 242 16.20 7.62 -12.91
N GLU A 243 16.03 6.57 -13.73
CA GLU A 243 15.01 5.53 -13.52
C GLU A 243 15.54 4.38 -12.65
N GLY A 244 16.86 4.34 -12.45
CA GLY A 244 17.58 3.34 -11.66
C GLY A 244 17.82 3.82 -10.23
N VAL A 245 19.09 3.79 -9.82
CA VAL A 245 19.54 4.02 -8.45
C VAL A 245 19.21 5.42 -7.90
N LEU A 246 19.01 6.42 -8.77
CA LEU A 246 18.71 7.81 -8.36
C LEU A 246 17.20 8.09 -8.22
N GLN A 247 16.33 7.10 -8.45
CA GLN A 247 14.87 7.33 -8.48
C GLN A 247 14.28 7.75 -7.12
N ASP A 248 14.95 7.44 -6.01
CA ASP A 248 14.47 7.70 -4.66
C ASP A 248 15.39 8.67 -3.91
N VAL A 249 14.77 9.60 -3.20
CA VAL A 249 15.47 10.65 -2.45
C VAL A 249 16.06 10.17 -1.12
N HIS A 250 15.62 9.03 -0.59
CA HIS A 250 15.89 8.56 0.79
C HIS A 250 17.37 8.53 1.17
N TRP A 251 18.23 7.95 0.32
CA TRP A 251 19.65 7.85 0.60
C TRP A 251 20.36 9.22 0.58
N SER A 252 19.86 10.18 -0.20
CA SER A 252 20.45 11.53 -0.29
C SER A 252 20.38 12.33 1.01
N PHE A 253 19.39 12.04 1.87
CA PHE A 253 19.26 12.65 3.21
C PHE A 253 19.54 11.66 4.35
N GLY A 254 20.14 10.50 4.04
CA GLY A 254 20.65 9.55 5.03
C GLY A 254 19.61 8.61 5.64
N ALA A 255 18.45 8.40 5.00
CA ALA A 255 17.40 7.52 5.51
C ALA A 255 17.65 6.02 5.25
N PHE A 256 18.77 5.50 5.77
CA PHE A 256 19.10 4.07 5.74
C PHE A 256 18.29 3.28 6.76
N GLY A 257 17.78 2.11 6.38
CA GLY A 257 16.89 1.29 7.20
C GLY A 257 15.44 1.79 7.21
N TYR A 258 15.10 2.77 6.38
CA TYR A 258 13.75 3.31 6.22
C TYR A 258 12.89 2.39 5.35
N PHE A 259 13.37 2.01 4.15
CA PHE A 259 12.57 1.28 3.17
C PHE A 259 11.84 0.03 3.69
N PRO A 260 12.43 -0.80 4.58
CA PRO A 260 11.74 -1.98 5.10
C PRO A 260 10.38 -1.67 5.75
N THR A 261 10.18 -0.45 6.27
CA THR A 261 8.90 -0.06 6.89
C THR A 261 7.75 -0.06 5.90
N TYR A 262 7.99 0.20 4.62
CA TYR A 262 6.94 0.14 3.60
C TYR A 262 6.40 -1.28 3.42
N THR A 263 7.29 -2.27 3.35
CA THR A 263 6.88 -3.68 3.28
C THR A 263 6.22 -4.13 4.57
N LEU A 264 6.73 -3.72 5.74
CA LEU A 264 6.06 -3.99 7.02
C LEU A 264 4.63 -3.44 7.04
N GLY A 265 4.41 -2.24 6.48
CA GLY A 265 3.08 -1.68 6.30
C GLY A 265 2.12 -2.59 5.53
N ASN A 266 2.54 -3.12 4.38
CA ASN A 266 1.75 -4.07 3.60
C ASN A 266 1.40 -5.34 4.40
N LEU A 267 2.36 -5.88 5.17
CA LEU A 267 2.13 -7.09 5.96
C LEU A 267 1.17 -6.85 7.13
N TYR A 268 1.39 -5.77 7.89
CA TYR A 268 0.49 -5.37 8.97
C TYR A 268 -0.91 -5.04 8.45
N ALA A 269 -1.03 -4.39 7.28
CA ALA A 269 -2.32 -4.07 6.68
C ALA A 269 -3.14 -5.33 6.43
N ALA A 270 -2.54 -6.36 5.81
CA ALA A 270 -3.22 -7.64 5.57
C ALA A 270 -3.60 -8.36 6.88
N MET A 271 -2.70 -8.38 7.87
CA MET A 271 -2.96 -8.96 9.18
C MET A 271 -4.15 -8.27 9.89
N LEU A 272 -4.14 -6.94 9.93
CA LEU A 272 -5.18 -6.13 10.57
C LEU A 272 -6.51 -6.25 9.84
N PHE A 273 -6.51 -6.19 8.50
CA PHE A 273 -7.74 -6.25 7.71
C PHE A 273 -8.43 -7.62 7.86
N ARG A 274 -7.67 -8.72 7.81
CA ARG A 274 -8.23 -10.06 8.07
C ARG A 274 -8.79 -10.20 9.48
N GLN A 275 -8.14 -9.59 10.48
CA GLN A 275 -8.69 -9.60 11.82
C GLN A 275 -9.97 -8.76 11.90
N ALA A 276 -10.03 -7.61 11.23
CA ALA A 276 -11.24 -6.80 11.15
C ALA A 276 -12.39 -7.58 10.49
N GLN A 277 -12.14 -8.35 9.43
CA GLN A 277 -13.15 -9.22 8.80
C GLN A 277 -13.67 -10.33 9.74
N LYS A 278 -12.81 -10.86 10.63
CA LYS A 278 -13.24 -11.83 11.65
C LYS A 278 -14.10 -11.18 12.74
N ASP A 279 -13.69 -10.00 13.19
CA ASP A 279 -14.39 -9.26 14.25
C ASP A 279 -15.68 -8.60 13.75
N LEU A 280 -15.76 -8.32 12.44
CA LEU A 280 -16.89 -7.71 11.75
C LEU A 280 -17.33 -8.60 10.57
N PRO A 281 -18.15 -9.65 10.81
CA PRO A 281 -18.52 -10.61 9.76
C PRO A 281 -19.21 -9.99 8.54
N ASP A 282 -19.89 -8.86 8.70
CA ASP A 282 -20.60 -8.15 7.62
C ASP A 282 -19.74 -7.05 6.96
N LEU A 283 -18.43 -7.01 7.23
CA LEU A 283 -17.56 -5.93 6.76
C LEU A 283 -17.55 -5.78 5.24
N ASP A 284 -17.40 -6.87 4.50
CA ASP A 284 -17.38 -6.82 3.02
C ASP A 284 -18.72 -6.33 2.45
N GLN A 285 -19.84 -6.69 3.11
CA GLN A 285 -21.17 -6.19 2.74
C GLN A 285 -21.33 -4.70 3.05
N ALA A 286 -20.81 -4.23 4.18
CA ALA A 286 -20.82 -2.81 4.51
C ALA A 286 -20.00 -2.00 3.49
N ILE A 287 -18.82 -2.50 3.09
CA ILE A 287 -17.98 -1.89 2.06
C ILE A 287 -18.72 -1.82 0.72
N SER A 288 -19.42 -2.90 0.31
CA SER A 288 -20.18 -2.91 -0.96
C SER A 288 -21.41 -2.00 -1.00
N GLN A 289 -21.82 -1.50 0.17
CA GLN A 289 -22.88 -0.50 0.31
C GLN A 289 -22.31 0.92 0.54
N GLY A 290 -20.99 1.09 0.44
CA GLY A 290 -20.31 2.36 0.66
C GLY A 290 -20.23 2.81 2.12
N ASN A 291 -20.54 1.92 3.07
CA ASN A 291 -20.45 2.18 4.50
C ASN A 291 -19.09 1.72 5.04
N LEU A 292 -18.12 2.63 5.07
CA LEU A 292 -16.75 2.36 5.52
C LEU A 292 -16.52 2.66 7.00
N LEU A 293 -17.51 3.26 7.68
CA LEU A 293 -17.39 3.70 9.07
C LEU A 293 -17.20 2.55 10.09
N PRO A 294 -17.78 1.34 9.92
CA PRO A 294 -17.51 0.22 10.81
C PRO A 294 -16.02 -0.13 10.88
N LEU A 295 -15.34 -0.17 9.73
CA LEU A 295 -13.90 -0.43 9.67
C LEU A 295 -13.10 0.68 10.35
N LYS A 296 -13.40 1.95 10.04
CA LYS A 296 -12.77 3.10 10.70
C LYS A 296 -12.94 3.01 12.22
N GLY A 297 -14.14 2.70 12.70
CA GLY A 297 -14.44 2.56 14.12
C GLY A 297 -13.62 1.45 14.77
N TRP A 298 -13.50 0.31 14.10
CA TRP A 298 -12.67 -0.81 14.56
C TRP A 298 -11.19 -0.44 14.61
N LEU A 299 -10.65 0.22 13.58
CA LEU A 299 -9.25 0.68 13.57
C LEU A 299 -8.98 1.70 14.67
N ASN A 300 -9.91 2.63 14.91
CA ASN A 300 -9.82 3.58 16.02
C ASN A 300 -9.71 2.86 17.38
N ASP A 301 -10.53 1.83 17.62
CA ASP A 301 -10.53 1.09 18.89
C ASP A 301 -9.33 0.14 19.03
N LYS A 302 -8.98 -0.58 17.97
CA LYS A 302 -7.96 -1.63 18.03
C LYS A 302 -6.54 -1.11 17.83
N VAL A 303 -6.37 -0.03 17.07
CA VAL A 303 -5.07 0.49 16.65
C VAL A 303 -4.87 1.93 17.12
N HIS A 304 -5.68 2.88 16.64
CA HIS A 304 -5.33 4.30 16.71
C HIS A 304 -5.30 4.86 18.14
N ARG A 305 -6.28 4.48 18.98
CA ARG A 305 -6.41 5.02 20.35
C ARG A 305 -5.21 4.77 21.26
N TRP A 306 -4.32 3.84 20.88
CA TRP A 306 -3.19 3.42 21.70
C TRP A 306 -1.96 4.32 21.53
N GLY A 307 -1.86 5.08 20.44
CA GLY A 307 -0.65 5.84 20.10
C GLY A 307 0.60 4.97 20.28
N ARG A 308 1.59 5.46 21.05
CA ARG A 308 2.82 4.70 21.38
C ARG A 308 2.76 3.92 22.69
N GLN A 309 1.58 3.53 23.18
CA GLN A 309 1.46 2.75 24.41
C GLN A 309 2.12 1.36 24.30
N TYR A 310 2.10 0.76 23.12
CA TYR A 310 2.67 -0.55 22.83
C TYR A 310 3.84 -0.43 21.86
N THR A 311 4.65 -1.50 21.76
CA THR A 311 5.51 -1.70 20.59
C THR A 311 4.68 -2.20 19.40
N ALA A 312 5.17 -2.04 18.17
CA ALA A 312 4.45 -2.50 16.98
C ALA A 312 4.16 -4.01 17.05
N ALA A 313 5.14 -4.80 17.49
CA ALA A 313 4.99 -6.24 17.69
C ALA A 313 3.91 -6.59 18.73
N ASP A 314 3.90 -5.88 19.87
CA ASP A 314 2.90 -6.11 20.92
C ASP A 314 1.50 -5.69 20.46
N LEU A 315 1.37 -4.56 19.76
CA LEU A 315 0.09 -4.10 19.21
C LEU A 315 -0.48 -5.13 18.22
N ILE A 316 0.33 -5.59 17.26
CA ILE A 316 -0.10 -6.57 16.26
C ILE A 316 -0.47 -7.89 16.92
N THR A 317 0.32 -8.37 17.87
CA THR A 317 0.00 -9.60 18.62
C THR A 317 -1.28 -9.44 19.43
N ARG A 318 -1.48 -8.28 20.07
CA ARG A 318 -2.69 -7.99 20.84
C ARG A 318 -3.94 -7.95 19.97
N VAL A 319 -3.86 -7.38 18.77
CA VAL A 319 -5.02 -7.25 17.88
C VAL A 319 -5.31 -8.56 17.17
N THR A 320 -4.29 -9.22 16.62
CA THR A 320 -4.45 -10.34 15.68
C THR A 320 -4.23 -11.72 16.32
N GLY A 321 -3.70 -11.76 17.55
CA GLY A 321 -3.30 -12.98 18.24
C GLY A 321 -2.04 -13.65 17.69
N GLN A 322 -1.33 -13.01 16.74
CA GLN A 322 -0.17 -13.57 16.06
C GLN A 322 0.97 -12.56 15.98
N ALA A 323 2.21 -13.07 15.99
CA ALA A 323 3.38 -12.27 15.65
C ALA A 323 3.36 -11.88 14.16
N LEU A 324 4.17 -10.88 13.79
CA LEU A 324 4.35 -10.48 12.39
C LEU A 324 4.70 -11.68 11.51
N THR A 325 3.96 -11.84 10.42
CA THR A 325 4.11 -12.96 9.51
C THR A 325 3.61 -12.59 8.10
N PRO A 326 4.22 -13.08 7.01
CA PRO A 326 3.87 -12.64 5.66
C PRO A 326 2.65 -13.39 5.07
N GLU A 327 2.18 -14.47 5.71
CA GLU A 327 1.19 -15.39 5.15
C GLU A 327 -0.15 -14.73 4.82
N PRO A 328 -0.75 -13.87 5.67
CA PRO A 328 -1.97 -13.15 5.33
C PRO A 328 -1.85 -12.41 4.00
N PHE A 329 -0.77 -11.64 3.84
CA PHE A 329 -0.51 -10.85 2.64
C PHE A 329 -0.32 -11.75 1.41
N ILE A 330 0.52 -12.78 1.51
CA ILE A 330 0.76 -13.73 0.40
C ILE A 330 -0.54 -14.43 -0.02
N GLN A 331 -1.36 -14.85 0.95
CA GLN A 331 -2.62 -15.51 0.67
C GLN A 331 -3.63 -14.56 0.01
N ASP A 332 -3.69 -13.28 0.44
CA ASP A 332 -4.56 -12.27 -0.17
C ASP A 332 -4.16 -12.00 -1.63
N LEU A 333 -2.86 -11.79 -1.90
CA LEU A 333 -2.38 -11.62 -3.28
C LEU A 333 -2.64 -12.85 -4.13
N ARG A 334 -2.37 -14.06 -3.60
CA ARG A 334 -2.60 -15.31 -4.34
C ARG A 334 -4.09 -15.48 -4.68
N GLN A 335 -4.98 -15.23 -3.74
CA GLN A 335 -6.42 -15.33 -3.97
C GLN A 335 -6.91 -14.29 -4.99
N LYS A 336 -6.51 -13.03 -4.82
CA LYS A 336 -6.89 -11.92 -5.67
C LYS A 336 -6.36 -12.11 -7.09
N PHE A 337 -5.06 -12.25 -7.26
CA PHE A 337 -4.44 -12.34 -8.58
C PHE A 337 -4.64 -13.70 -9.23
N GLY A 338 -4.76 -14.80 -8.47
CA GLY A 338 -5.13 -16.09 -9.05
C GLY A 338 -6.52 -16.07 -9.67
N THR A 339 -7.45 -15.32 -9.07
CA THR A 339 -8.78 -15.08 -9.65
C THR A 339 -8.68 -14.17 -10.89
N LEU A 340 -7.99 -13.04 -10.79
CA LEU A 340 -7.89 -12.05 -11.88
C LEU A 340 -7.14 -12.57 -13.11
N TYR A 341 -6.02 -13.28 -12.89
CA TYR A 341 -5.13 -13.79 -13.92
C TYR A 341 -5.29 -15.30 -14.15
N GLN A 342 -6.34 -15.92 -13.59
CA GLN A 342 -6.75 -17.29 -13.88
C GLN A 342 -5.66 -18.35 -13.65
N PHE A 343 -4.95 -18.27 -12.52
CA PHE A 343 -4.00 -19.29 -12.08
C PHE A 343 -4.43 -19.91 -10.73
N PRO A 344 -3.94 -21.11 -10.37
CA PRO A 344 -4.36 -21.80 -9.15
C PRO A 344 -4.15 -20.96 -7.87
N THR A 345 -5.20 -20.82 -7.07
CA THR A 345 -5.16 -20.07 -5.80
C THR A 345 -4.70 -20.93 -4.61
N THR A 346 -4.59 -22.25 -4.79
CA THR A 346 -4.12 -23.18 -3.76
C THR A 346 -2.64 -23.50 -3.96
N VAL A 347 -1.90 -23.60 -2.85
CA VAL A 347 -0.52 -24.09 -2.88
C VAL A 347 -0.59 -25.59 -3.18
N PRO A 348 0.05 -26.12 -4.24
CA PRO A 348 0.16 -27.56 -4.41
C PRO A 348 0.80 -28.14 -3.14
N PRO A 349 0.33 -29.27 -2.59
CA PRO A 349 0.99 -29.89 -1.45
C PRO A 349 2.47 -30.05 -1.81
N SER A 350 3.34 -29.50 -0.96
CA SER A 350 4.79 -29.61 -1.14
C SER A 350 5.13 -31.08 -1.33
N SER A 351 5.67 -31.45 -2.50
CA SER A 351 6.25 -32.77 -2.70
C SER A 351 7.21 -33.03 -1.54
N PRO A 352 7.13 -34.18 -0.84
CA PRO A 352 8.13 -34.54 0.14
C PRO A 352 9.50 -34.53 -0.57
N GLN A 353 10.48 -33.91 0.09
CA GLN A 353 11.86 -33.71 -0.40
C GLN A 353 12.49 -34.97 -1.01
#